data_AF-A0A1C6RN16-F1
#
_entry.id   AF-A0A1C6RN16-F1
#
_cell.length_a   1.000
_cell.length_b   1.000
_cell.length_c   1.000
_cell.angle_alpha   90.00
_cell.angle_beta   90.00
_cell.angle_gamma   90.00
#
_symmetry.space_group_name_H-M   'P 1'
#
loop_
_entity.id
_entity.type
_entity.pdbx_description
1 polymer ?
#
loop_
_entity_poly.entity_id
_entity_poly.type
_entity_poly.pdbx_seq_one_letter_code
_entity_poly.pdbx_strand_id
1 'polypeptide(L)'
;MGAEGWRWSDAWIFVALVIASGAGRHRRSPSSRRPEGVRLTDVLSTADHLNQAIPQRHEVETAVRRLAGAGLVSVTDGWFRITPDGEQLWRTRPNAGLSTAVDTVQTALSRRHTPGQADWVLPEEEHSAAVHEYVKRSIPSPRRSPEGGGPGRDRN
;
A
#
# COMPACT_ATOMS: atom_id res chain seq x y z
N MET A 1 10.91 19.58 -20.92
CA MET A 1 9.61 19.50 -20.20
C MET A 1 9.75 18.37 -19.20
N GLY A 2 9.54 18.66 -17.91
CA GLY A 2 10.21 17.94 -16.81
C GLY A 2 9.65 16.56 -16.45
N ALA A 3 10.57 15.62 -16.27
CA ALA A 3 10.44 14.32 -15.59
C ALA A 3 9.54 13.25 -16.27
N GLU A 4 9.90 12.86 -17.50
CA GLU A 4 9.29 11.77 -18.30
C GLU A 4 9.63 10.34 -17.80
N GLY A 5 10.00 10.20 -16.52
CA GLY A 5 10.48 8.94 -15.94
C GLY A 5 9.72 8.53 -14.68
N TRP A 6 9.87 7.26 -14.33
CA TRP A 6 9.39 6.72 -13.07
C TRP A 6 10.05 7.43 -11.88
N ARG A 7 9.22 7.85 -10.93
CA ARG A 7 9.67 8.39 -9.64
C ARG A 7 9.87 7.25 -8.66
N TRP A 8 10.70 7.51 -7.66
CA TRP A 8 10.86 6.59 -6.54
C TRP A 8 9.52 6.33 -5.82
N SER A 9 8.68 7.37 -5.65
CA SER A 9 7.32 7.23 -5.10
C SER A 9 6.45 6.26 -5.91
N ASP A 10 6.61 6.20 -7.25
CA ASP A 10 5.85 5.26 -8.10
C ASP A 10 6.22 3.81 -7.77
N ALA A 11 7.51 3.52 -7.61
CA ALA A 11 8.00 2.20 -7.22
C ALA A 11 7.59 1.83 -5.79
N TRP A 12 7.61 2.79 -4.87
CA TRP A 12 7.22 2.59 -3.48
C TRP A 12 5.73 2.21 -3.36
N ILE A 13 4.85 2.97 -4.03
CA ILE A 13 3.40 2.69 -4.06
C ILE A 13 3.12 1.33 -4.72
N PHE A 14 3.82 1.00 -5.81
CA PHE A 14 3.69 -0.29 -6.46
C PHE A 14 4.06 -1.45 -5.52
N VAL A 15 5.21 -1.36 -4.82
CA VAL A 15 5.64 -2.39 -3.86
C VAL A 15 4.62 -2.54 -2.73
N ALA A 16 4.09 -1.43 -2.20
CA ALA A 16 3.05 -1.45 -1.19
C ALA A 16 1.79 -2.19 -1.67
N LEU A 17 1.32 -1.89 -2.89
CA LEU A 17 0.19 -2.57 -3.52
C LEU A 17 0.42 -4.08 -3.69
N VAL A 18 1.60 -4.48 -4.16
CA VAL A 18 1.91 -5.90 -4.38
C VAL A 18 1.96 -6.69 -3.07
N ILE A 19 2.51 -6.10 -2.00
CA ILE A 19 2.53 -6.72 -0.67
C ILE A 19 1.12 -6.78 -0.08
N ALA A 20 0.35 -5.69 -0.18
CA ALA A 20 -1.01 -5.59 0.36
C ALA A 20 -2.00 -6.52 -0.37
N SER A 21 -1.85 -6.69 -1.68
CA SER A 21 -2.62 -7.66 -2.49
C SER A 21 -2.31 -9.12 -2.16
N GLY A 22 -1.22 -9.38 -1.44
CA GLY A 22 -0.83 -10.74 -1.11
C GLY A 22 -0.32 -11.53 -2.31
N ALA A 23 0.06 -10.88 -3.41
CA ALA A 23 0.75 -11.52 -4.54
C ALA A 23 2.12 -12.15 -4.13
N GLY A 24 2.54 -11.98 -2.88
CA GLY A 24 3.65 -12.68 -2.22
C GLY A 24 3.26 -13.71 -1.14
N ARG A 25 1.97 -14.01 -0.90
CA ARG A 25 1.55 -15.02 0.09
C ARG A 25 0.61 -16.06 -0.53
N HIS A 26 1.09 -17.31 -0.56
CA HIS A 26 0.26 -18.47 -0.83
C HIS A 26 -0.93 -18.52 0.17
N ARG A 27 -2.13 -18.69 -0.41
CA ARG A 27 -3.43 -19.01 0.20
C ARG A 27 -4.08 -17.97 1.11
N ARG A 28 -5.21 -17.41 0.66
CA ARG A 28 -6.42 -17.36 1.49
C ARG A 28 -7.65 -17.86 0.71
N SER A 29 -8.53 -18.46 1.50
CA SER A 29 -9.63 -19.37 1.15
C SER A 29 -10.60 -18.88 0.06
N PRO A 30 -11.10 -19.79 -0.81
CA PRO A 30 -12.04 -19.50 -1.90
C PRO A 30 -13.50 -19.28 -1.43
N SER A 31 -13.74 -18.89 -0.17
CA SER A 31 -15.08 -18.84 0.40
C SER A 31 -15.36 -17.49 1.05
N SER A 32 -15.45 -16.46 0.23
CA SER A 32 -16.19 -15.22 0.51
C SER A 32 -16.32 -14.47 -0.80
N ARG A 33 -17.56 -14.12 -1.17
CA ARG A 33 -17.89 -13.16 -2.23
C ARG A 33 -17.36 -11.77 -1.87
N ARG A 34 -16.05 -11.61 -1.69
CA ARG A 34 -15.39 -10.34 -1.40
C ARG A 34 -14.73 -9.84 -2.67
N PRO A 35 -14.80 -8.54 -2.95
CA PRO A 35 -14.13 -7.94 -4.10
C PRO A 35 -12.63 -8.29 -4.04
N GLU A 36 -12.12 -8.86 -5.12
CA GLU A 36 -10.72 -9.30 -5.29
C GLU A 36 -9.78 -8.10 -5.45
N GLY A 37 -9.72 -7.20 -4.48
CA GLY A 37 -8.88 -6.02 -4.57
C GLY A 37 -8.41 -5.52 -3.21
N VAL A 38 -7.40 -4.65 -3.25
CA VAL A 38 -6.80 -4.00 -2.10
C VAL A 38 -7.49 -2.66 -1.87
N ARG A 39 -7.70 -2.27 -0.61
CA ARG A 39 -8.20 -0.93 -0.28
C ARG A 39 -7.05 0.06 -0.12
N LEU A 40 -7.33 1.34 -0.36
CA LEU A 40 -6.35 2.41 -0.13
C LEU A 40 -5.74 2.36 1.28
N THR A 41 -6.55 2.11 2.32
CA THR A 41 -6.08 1.99 3.70
C THR A 41 -4.98 0.93 3.88
N ASP A 42 -5.10 -0.23 3.22
CA ASP A 42 -4.09 -1.31 3.30
C ASP A 42 -2.81 -0.94 2.53
N VAL A 43 -2.95 -0.22 1.41
CA VAL A 43 -1.81 0.33 0.66
C VAL A 43 -1.05 1.35 1.52
N LEU A 44 -1.75 2.30 2.13
CA LEU A 44 -1.15 3.32 3.01
C LEU A 44 -0.45 2.66 4.21
N SER A 45 -1.10 1.68 4.84
CA SER A 45 -0.51 0.94 5.97
C SER A 45 0.79 0.23 5.56
N THR A 46 0.80 -0.36 4.37
CA THR A 46 1.99 -1.06 3.86
C THR A 46 3.08 -0.09 3.42
N ALA A 47 2.71 1.03 2.79
CA ALA A 47 3.64 2.08 2.40
C ALA A 47 4.36 2.67 3.62
N ASP A 48 3.60 3.00 4.67
CA ASP A 48 4.12 3.47 5.95
C ASP A 48 5.04 2.43 6.59
N HIS A 49 4.68 1.14 6.56
CA HIS A 49 5.56 0.10 7.08
C HIS A 49 6.90 0.01 6.32
N LEU A 50 6.91 0.25 5.00
CA LEU A 50 8.11 0.16 4.16
C LEU A 50 9.08 1.33 4.37
N ASN A 51 8.58 2.56 4.50
CA ASN A 51 9.41 3.76 4.51
C ASN A 51 9.25 4.64 5.76
N GLN A 52 8.45 4.22 6.74
CA GLN A 52 8.07 5.01 7.93
C GLN A 52 7.51 6.39 7.55
N ALA A 53 6.78 6.44 6.44
CA ALA A 53 6.22 7.67 5.88
C ALA A 53 4.85 7.39 5.24
N ILE A 54 3.89 8.28 5.47
CA ILE A 54 2.57 8.20 4.82
C ILE A 54 2.64 8.97 3.50
N PRO A 55 2.40 8.32 2.35
CA PRO A 55 2.42 9.01 1.06
C PRO A 55 1.28 10.03 0.98
N GLN A 56 1.55 11.16 0.35
CA GLN A 56 0.53 12.20 0.18
C GLN A 56 -0.46 11.86 -0.94
N ARG A 57 -1.65 12.47 -0.91
CA ARG A 57 -2.71 12.29 -1.93
C ARG A 57 -2.17 12.41 -3.36
N HIS A 58 -1.41 13.47 -3.62
CA HIS A 58 -0.89 13.75 -4.95
C HIS A 58 0.18 12.73 -5.39
N GLU A 59 0.93 12.15 -4.45
CA GLU A 59 1.91 11.10 -4.74
C GLU A 59 1.19 9.80 -5.11
N VAL A 60 0.17 9.42 -4.33
CA VAL A 60 -0.67 8.26 -4.63
C VAL A 60 -1.36 8.43 -5.97
N GLU A 61 -1.99 9.59 -6.20
CA GLU A 61 -2.67 9.88 -7.46
C GLU A 61 -1.73 9.79 -8.66
N THR A 62 -0.59 10.48 -8.59
CA THR A 62 0.39 10.48 -9.68
C THR A 62 0.94 9.07 -9.94
N ALA A 63 1.27 8.33 -8.88
CA ALA A 63 1.79 6.97 -8.99
C ALA A 63 0.76 6.03 -9.60
N VAL A 64 -0.48 6.04 -9.12
CA VAL A 64 -1.55 5.17 -9.63
C VAL A 64 -1.87 5.51 -11.07
N ARG A 65 -1.97 6.79 -11.45
CA ARG A 65 -2.17 7.21 -12.84
C ARG A 65 -1.08 6.68 -13.77
N ARG A 66 0.18 6.71 -13.32
CA ARG A 66 1.34 6.22 -14.09
C ARG A 66 1.36 4.71 -14.20
N LEU A 67 1.16 4.01 -13.08
CA LEU A 67 1.14 2.55 -13.02
C LEU A 67 -0.04 1.97 -13.80
N ALA A 68 -1.22 2.59 -13.69
CA ALA A 68 -2.41 2.18 -14.42
C ALA A 68 -2.27 2.49 -15.91
N GLY A 69 -1.71 3.66 -16.26
CA GLY A 69 -1.39 4.00 -17.64
C GLY A 69 -0.36 3.07 -18.27
N ALA A 70 0.54 2.49 -17.48
CA ALA A 70 1.49 1.47 -17.93
C ALA A 70 0.90 0.03 -17.93
N GLY A 71 -0.35 -0.14 -17.52
CA GLY A 71 -1.02 -1.44 -17.46
C GLY A 71 -0.52 -2.36 -16.35
N LEU A 72 0.17 -1.85 -15.33
CA LEU A 72 0.74 -2.63 -14.21
C LEU A 72 -0.24 -2.81 -13.06
N VAL A 73 -1.17 -1.86 -12.92
CA VAL A 73 -2.23 -1.90 -11.91
C VAL A 73 -3.55 -1.51 -12.57
N SER A 74 -4.65 -1.93 -11.96
CA SER A 74 -6.00 -1.52 -12.35
C SER A 74 -6.76 -1.06 -11.11
N VAL A 75 -7.57 -0.02 -11.26
CA VAL A 75 -8.43 0.49 -10.20
C VAL A 75 -9.87 0.34 -10.64
N THR A 76 -10.70 -0.28 -9.82
CA THR A 76 -12.12 -0.48 -10.10
C THR A 76 -12.91 -0.29 -8.83
N ASP A 77 -13.85 0.66 -8.82
CA ASP A 77 -14.75 0.89 -7.68
C ASP A 77 -14.01 1.16 -6.34
N GLY A 78 -12.89 1.89 -6.39
CA GLY A 78 -12.03 2.15 -5.22
C GLY A 78 -11.16 0.95 -4.78
N TRP A 79 -11.17 -0.14 -5.53
CA TRP A 79 -10.33 -1.32 -5.30
C TRP A 79 -9.13 -1.34 -6.24
N PHE A 80 -7.95 -1.52 -5.67
CA PHE A 80 -6.72 -1.63 -6.43
C PHE A 80 -6.39 -3.11 -6.69
N ARG A 81 -6.05 -3.42 -7.94
CA ARG A 81 -5.63 -4.75 -8.38
C ARG A 81 -4.30 -4.66 -9.11
N ILE A 82 -3.42 -5.63 -8.87
CA ILE A 82 -2.22 -5.81 -9.68
C ILE A 82 -2.63 -6.56 -10.95
N THR A 83 -2.16 -6.12 -12.10
CA THR A 83 -2.39 -6.84 -13.37
C THR A 83 -1.38 -7.99 -13.51
N PRO A 84 -1.61 -8.95 -14.43
CA PRO A 84 -0.63 -10.00 -14.71
C PRO A 84 0.77 -9.45 -15.08
N ASP A 85 0.84 -8.31 -15.78
CA ASP A 85 2.08 -7.60 -16.10
C ASP A 85 2.78 -7.10 -14.83
N GLY A 86 2.03 -6.50 -13.89
CA GLY A 86 2.57 -6.08 -12.60
C GLY A 86 3.09 -7.26 -11.77
N GLU A 87 2.37 -8.38 -11.74
CA GLU A 87 2.83 -9.59 -11.06
C GLU A 87 4.11 -10.16 -11.69
N GLN A 88 4.16 -10.18 -13.03
CA GLN A 88 5.33 -10.64 -13.77
C GLN A 88 6.53 -9.72 -13.49
N LEU A 89 6.32 -8.40 -13.43
CA LEU A 89 7.34 -7.45 -13.01
C LEU A 89 7.83 -7.76 -11.60
N TRP A 90 6.94 -8.05 -10.65
CA TRP A 90 7.32 -8.41 -9.27
C TRP A 90 8.09 -9.74 -9.19
N ARG A 91 7.71 -10.75 -9.97
CA ARG A 91 8.35 -12.08 -9.97
C ARG A 91 9.71 -12.11 -10.68
N THR A 92 9.92 -11.24 -11.67
CA THR A 92 11.17 -11.21 -12.46
C THR A 92 12.30 -10.43 -11.79
N ARG A 93 12.07 -9.91 -10.58
CA ARG A 93 13.07 -9.17 -9.81
C ARG A 93 14.08 -10.13 -9.20
N PRO A 94 15.36 -9.74 -9.11
CA PRO A 94 16.33 -10.50 -8.33
C PRO A 94 15.83 -10.64 -6.88
N ASN A 95 16.00 -11.82 -6.29
CA ASN A 95 15.60 -12.09 -4.90
C ASN A 95 16.40 -11.19 -3.95
N ALA A 96 15.84 -10.03 -3.64
CA ALA A 96 16.38 -9.06 -2.73
C ALA A 96 15.31 -8.77 -1.67
N GLY A 97 15.73 -8.59 -0.41
CA GLY A 97 14.81 -8.42 0.72
C GLY A 97 13.88 -7.21 0.54
N LEU A 98 12.86 -7.12 1.40
CA LEU A 98 11.87 -6.02 1.38
C LEU A 98 12.52 -4.62 1.37
N SER A 99 13.68 -4.47 2.03
CA SER A 99 14.43 -3.20 2.09
C SER A 99 14.96 -2.71 0.74
N THR A 100 15.22 -3.60 -0.22
CA THR A 100 15.70 -3.25 -1.57
C THR A 100 14.64 -3.49 -2.65
N ALA A 101 13.43 -3.92 -2.25
CA ALA A 101 12.33 -4.18 -3.18
C ALA A 101 11.91 -2.92 -3.95
N VAL A 102 11.97 -1.74 -3.32
CA VAL A 102 11.63 -0.46 -3.97
C VAL A 102 12.66 -0.09 -5.03
N ASP A 103 13.95 -0.19 -4.71
CA ASP A 103 15.06 0.11 -5.62
C ASP A 103 15.09 -0.83 -6.84
N THR A 104 14.91 -2.12 -6.60
CA THR A 104 14.84 -3.13 -7.67
C THR A 104 13.64 -2.92 -8.59
N VAL A 105 12.48 -2.54 -8.04
CA VAL A 105 11.29 -2.18 -8.83
C VAL A 105 11.53 -0.91 -9.62
N GLN A 106 12.12 0.13 -9.00
CA GLN A 106 12.40 1.38 -9.68
C GLN A 106 13.29 1.12 -10.91
N THR A 107 14.33 0.30 -10.75
CA THR A 107 15.19 -0.12 -11.87
C THR A 107 14.42 -0.92 -12.92
N ALA A 108 13.55 -1.84 -12.52
CA ALA A 108 12.75 -2.64 -13.45
C ALA A 108 11.74 -1.78 -14.24
N LEU A 109 11.04 -0.87 -13.56
CA LEU A 109 10.11 0.09 -14.15
C LEU A 109 10.83 0.96 -15.19
N SER A 110 11.97 1.55 -14.80
CA SER A 110 12.77 2.42 -15.67
C SER A 110 13.31 1.71 -16.92
N ARG A 111 13.46 0.38 -16.87
CA ARG A 111 13.95 -0.42 -18.00
C ARG A 111 12.84 -0.95 -18.91
N ARG A 112 11.66 -1.27 -18.36
CA ARG A 112 10.63 -2.04 -19.08
C ARG A 112 9.40 -1.25 -19.48
N HIS A 113 9.13 -0.12 -18.82
CA HIS A 113 7.88 0.61 -19.04
C HIS A 113 8.15 2.10 -19.16
N THR A 114 7.45 2.75 -20.07
CA THR A 114 7.29 4.20 -20.03
C THR A 114 6.10 4.49 -19.13
N PRO A 115 6.21 5.43 -18.17
CA PRO A 115 5.06 5.82 -17.36
C PRO A 115 3.93 6.31 -18.29
N GLY A 116 2.77 5.64 -18.24
CA GLY A 116 1.59 6.10 -18.94
C GLY A 116 0.87 7.19 -18.15
N GLN A 117 -0.27 7.64 -18.66
CA GLN A 117 -1.21 8.44 -17.87
C GLN A 117 -2.61 7.88 -18.05
N ALA A 118 -3.11 7.21 -17.02
CA ALA A 118 -4.52 6.91 -16.91
C ALA A 118 -5.31 8.16 -16.49
N ASP A 119 -6.53 8.28 -17.01
CA ASP A 119 -7.52 9.24 -16.55
C ASP A 119 -8.16 8.69 -15.27
N TRP A 120 -7.45 8.87 -14.16
CA TRP A 120 -7.90 8.49 -12.83
C TRP A 120 -7.60 9.62 -11.86
N VAL A 121 -8.55 9.90 -10.98
CA VAL A 121 -8.43 10.94 -9.95
C VAL A 121 -8.76 10.30 -8.62
N LEU A 122 -7.97 10.62 -7.59
CA LEU A 122 -8.26 10.19 -6.22
C LEU A 122 -9.03 11.30 -5.52
N PRO A 123 -10.33 11.10 -5.20
CA PRO A 123 -11.10 12.08 -4.44
C PRO A 123 -10.44 12.35 -3.09
N GLU A 124 -10.42 13.61 -2.67
CA GLU A 124 -9.84 14.00 -1.39
C GLU A 124 -10.51 13.29 -0.21
N GLU A 125 -11.83 13.11 -0.31
CA GLU A 125 -12.66 12.45 0.69
C GLU A 125 -12.26 10.97 0.85
N GLU A 126 -11.96 10.27 -0.24
CA GLU A 126 -11.49 8.88 -0.18
C GLU A 126 -10.10 8.78 0.45
N HIS A 127 -9.19 9.70 0.08
CA HIS A 127 -7.85 9.73 0.67
C HIS A 127 -7.90 10.06 2.17
N SER A 128 -8.63 11.12 2.54
CA SER A 128 -8.76 11.54 3.94
C SER A 128 -9.48 10.49 4.80
N ALA A 129 -10.51 9.82 4.26
CA ALA A 129 -11.17 8.70 4.93
C ALA A 129 -10.20 7.54 5.18
N ALA A 130 -9.38 7.17 4.18
CA ALA A 130 -8.39 6.11 4.31
C ALA A 130 -7.28 6.45 5.33
N VAL A 131 -6.76 7.68 5.31
CA VAL A 131 -5.79 8.16 6.31
C VAL A 131 -6.41 8.16 7.71
N HIS A 132 -7.64 8.63 7.85
CA HIS A 132 -8.32 8.67 9.14
C HIS A 132 -8.60 7.26 9.69
N GLU A 133 -8.97 6.30 8.82
CA GLU A 133 -9.11 4.89 9.18
C GLU A 133 -7.76 4.29 9.60
N TYR A 134 -6.69 4.57 8.86
CA TYR A 134 -5.33 4.14 9.20
C TYR A 134 -4.91 4.67 10.58
N VAL A 135 -5.03 5.98 10.82
CA VAL A 135 -4.68 6.60 12.10
C VAL A 135 -5.46 5.97 13.26
N LYS A 136 -6.77 5.75 13.09
CA LYS A 136 -7.59 5.06 14.11
C LYS A 136 -7.11 3.64 14.42
N ARG A 137 -6.61 2.91 13.44
CA ARG A 137 -6.07 1.55 13.62
C ARG A 137 -4.65 1.55 14.19
N SER A 138 -3.84 2.55 13.84
CA SER A 138 -2.45 2.67 14.28
C SER A 138 -2.29 3.28 15.66
N ILE A 139 -3.28 4.00 16.19
CA ILE A 139 -3.28 4.39 17.61
C ILE A 139 -3.55 3.13 18.44
N PRO A 140 -2.55 2.58 19.17
CA PRO A 140 -2.85 1.57 20.16
C PRO A 140 -3.81 2.21 21.16
N SER A 141 -5.01 1.63 21.32
CA SER A 141 -5.87 2.00 22.45
C SER A 141 -5.01 1.98 23.70
N PRO A 142 -4.99 3.04 24.53
CA PRO A 142 -4.23 3.00 25.76
C PRO A 142 -4.71 1.76 26.49
N ARG A 143 -3.78 0.82 26.75
CA ARG A 143 -4.06 -0.31 27.63
C ARG A 143 -4.67 0.30 28.87
N ARG A 144 -5.97 0.08 29.07
CA ARG A 144 -6.62 0.37 30.34
C ARG A 144 -5.89 -0.53 31.33
N SER A 145 -4.91 0.03 32.04
CA SER A 145 -4.35 -0.61 33.21
C SER A 145 -5.54 -0.99 34.10
N PRO A 146 -5.63 -2.22 34.63
CA PRO A 146 -6.60 -2.52 35.65
C PRO A 146 -6.19 -1.76 36.92
N GLU A 147 -6.55 -0.48 36.99
CA GLU A 147 -6.66 0.24 38.25
C GLU A 147 -7.96 -0.20 38.92
N GLY A 148 -7.86 -1.30 39.66
CA GLY A 148 -8.71 -1.62 40.79
C GLY A 148 -7.77 -2.13 41.86
N GLY A 149 -7.45 -1.37 42.91
CA GLY A 149 -8.41 -0.88 43.90
C GLY A 149 -8.40 -1.88 45.06
N GLY A 150 -7.60 -1.59 46.10
CA GLY A 150 -7.47 -2.41 47.32
C GLY A 150 -8.79 -2.53 48.11
N PRO A 151 -8.80 -3.25 49.26
CA PRO A 151 -8.24 -2.63 50.45
C PRO A 151 -7.65 -3.60 51.51
N GLY A 152 -6.85 -3.04 52.41
CA GLY A 152 -6.76 -3.39 53.83
C GLY A 152 -6.57 -4.86 54.24
N ARG A 153 -5.39 -5.18 54.75
CA ARG A 153 -5.30 -6.10 55.89
C ARG A 153 -4.63 -5.42 57.06
N ASP A 154 -5.50 -5.18 58.03
CA ASP A 154 -5.30 -4.73 59.38
C ASP A 154 -4.30 -5.59 60.16
N ARG A 155 -3.78 -4.98 61.22
CA ARG A 155 -2.86 -5.52 62.22
C ARG A 155 -3.35 -6.83 62.83
N ASN A 156 -2.42 -7.75 63.13
CA ASN A 156 -2.15 -8.22 64.50
C ASN A 156 -0.84 -8.99 64.54
#